data_AF-A0A3B6X999-F1
#
_entry.id   AF-A0A3B6X999-F1
#
_cell.length_a   1.000
_cell.length_b   1.000
_cell.length_c   1.000
_cell.angle_alpha   90.00
_cell.angle_beta   90.00
_cell.angle_gamma   90.00
#
_symmetry.space_group_name_H-M   'P 1'
#
loop_
_entity.id
_entity.type
_entity.pdbx_description
1 polymer ?
#
loop_
_entity_poly.entity_id
_entity_poly.type
_entity_poly.pdbx_seq_one_letter_code
_entity_poly.pdbx_strand_id
1 'polypeptide(L)'
;MSGPGHTITHVSDTARWTALHRATESARPDAIFRDPLAERLAGDHGRAIVDHVPRTTRNGWWLVARTKIIDDAIAEAIAQGCDRVLNLAAGLDTRPYRLNLPPDLTWVEADLPALLAEKTQVLADEVPRCRLTRTAVDLADGAARDAFLNEALDGATKALVLTEGLLMYLDDSDVSALSAALQRPEVRWWMLDFAGPGLKKMMNKKMAGMLANAPFKFAPDNGLAYFENLGWRTVQVEALYSAARRLRRLPLVMRPLGWLPQPDPRRPGRRAWSAAALLTH
;
A
#
# COMPACT_ATOMS: atom_id res chain seq x y z
N MET A 1 0.29 -31.11 -11.44
CA MET A 1 0.12 -31.41 -10.00
C MET A 1 1.15 -30.60 -9.24
N SER A 2 0.69 -29.66 -8.43
CA SER A 2 1.54 -28.72 -7.67
C SER A 2 1.92 -29.35 -6.34
N GLY A 3 3.22 -29.39 -6.03
CA GLY A 3 3.74 -29.99 -4.79
C GLY A 3 3.36 -29.23 -3.52
N PRO A 4 3.40 -29.88 -2.34
CA PRO A 4 3.00 -29.29 -1.07
C PRO A 4 4.13 -28.40 -0.55
N GLY A 5 4.08 -27.08 -0.77
CA GLY A 5 5.08 -26.18 -0.19
C GLY A 5 5.06 -24.70 -0.57
N HIS A 6 4.29 -24.28 -1.58
CA HIS A 6 4.31 -22.88 -2.03
C HIS A 6 2.93 -22.24 -1.96
N THR A 7 2.62 -21.57 -0.85
CA THR A 7 1.33 -20.88 -0.63
C THR A 7 1.32 -19.45 -1.19
N ILE A 8 2.49 -18.87 -1.50
CA ILE A 8 2.63 -17.60 -2.23
C ILE A 8 3.53 -17.86 -3.45
N THR A 9 2.91 -17.78 -4.62
CA THR A 9 3.51 -18.01 -5.95
C THR A 9 3.66 -16.72 -6.75
N HIS A 10 2.85 -15.69 -6.48
CA HIS A 10 2.85 -14.41 -7.21
C HIS A 10 2.59 -13.21 -6.30
N VAL A 11 2.92 -11.99 -6.75
CA VAL A 11 2.64 -10.71 -6.04
C VAL A 11 1.15 -10.57 -5.67
N SER A 12 0.26 -11.20 -6.44
CA SER A 12 -1.18 -11.32 -6.18
C SER A 12 -1.52 -11.94 -4.82
N ASP A 13 -0.66 -12.80 -4.27
CA ASP A 13 -0.91 -13.49 -3.00
C ASP A 13 -0.72 -12.55 -1.80
N THR A 14 0.22 -11.61 -1.88
CA THR A 14 0.36 -10.54 -0.88
C THR A 14 -0.84 -9.60 -0.89
N ALA A 15 -1.45 -9.37 -2.05
CA ALA A 15 -2.67 -8.56 -2.17
C ALA A 15 -3.85 -9.23 -1.45
N ARG A 16 -4.00 -10.56 -1.55
CA ARG A 16 -5.03 -11.31 -0.82
C ARG A 16 -4.79 -11.36 0.68
N TRP A 17 -3.52 -11.49 1.10
CA TRP A 17 -3.17 -11.37 2.51
C TRP A 17 -3.61 -10.01 3.08
N THR A 18 -3.34 -8.94 2.35
CA THR A 18 -3.76 -7.59 2.74
C THR A 18 -5.28 -7.47 2.77
N ALA A 19 -5.98 -7.99 1.76
CA ALA A 19 -7.45 -8.02 1.72
C ALA A 19 -8.03 -8.75 2.93
N LEU A 20 -7.51 -9.92 3.31
CA LEU A 20 -8.04 -10.66 4.46
C LEU A 20 -7.90 -9.87 5.78
N HIS A 21 -6.81 -9.12 5.95
CA HIS A 21 -6.65 -8.26 7.13
C HIS A 21 -7.65 -7.10 7.15
N ARG A 22 -7.99 -6.53 6.00
CA ARG A 22 -9.06 -5.52 5.91
C ARG A 22 -10.43 -6.13 6.20
N ALA A 23 -10.69 -7.36 5.75
CA ALA A 23 -11.91 -8.10 6.06
C ALA A 23 -12.03 -8.38 7.56
N THR A 24 -10.93 -8.85 8.16
CA THR A 24 -10.84 -9.13 9.61
C THR A 24 -11.09 -7.87 10.43
N GLU A 25 -10.52 -6.72 10.04
CA GLU A 25 -10.80 -5.44 10.68
C GLU A 25 -12.28 -5.04 10.53
N SER A 26 -12.85 -5.21 9.33
CA SER A 26 -14.24 -4.83 9.02
C SER A 26 -15.28 -5.61 9.81
N ALA A 27 -14.96 -6.86 10.19
CA ALA A 27 -15.80 -7.72 11.01
C ALA A 27 -15.78 -7.35 12.50
N ARG A 28 -14.87 -6.47 12.94
CA ARG A 28 -14.78 -6.08 14.36
C ARG A 28 -15.96 -5.19 14.77
N PRO A 29 -16.49 -5.34 15.98
CA PRO A 29 -17.47 -4.39 16.52
C PRO A 29 -16.93 -2.96 16.64
N ASP A 30 -15.64 -2.82 16.93
CA ASP A 30 -14.94 -1.54 17.09
C ASP A 30 -14.13 -1.14 15.85
N ALA A 31 -14.51 -1.64 14.66
CA ALA A 31 -13.77 -1.43 13.41
C ALA A 31 -13.46 0.05 13.13
N ILE A 32 -12.21 0.36 12.77
CA ILE A 32 -11.78 1.74 12.48
C ILE A 32 -11.99 2.14 11.01
N PHE A 33 -12.26 1.16 10.14
CA PHE A 33 -12.75 1.31 8.78
C PHE A 33 -13.57 0.06 8.41
N ARG A 34 -14.34 0.15 7.33
CA ARG A 34 -15.08 -0.99 6.77
C ARG A 34 -14.78 -1.13 5.28
N ASP A 35 -14.38 -2.32 4.90
CA ASP A 35 -14.16 -2.78 3.54
C ASP A 35 -15.04 -4.01 3.29
N PRO A 36 -16.29 -3.82 2.84
CA PRO A 36 -17.25 -4.91 2.67
C PRO A 36 -16.86 -5.89 1.56
N LEU A 37 -15.97 -5.48 0.66
CA LEU A 37 -15.54 -6.27 -0.50
C LEU A 37 -14.26 -7.07 -0.22
N ALA A 38 -13.58 -6.78 0.89
CA ALA A 38 -12.32 -7.41 1.25
C ALA A 38 -12.40 -8.93 1.39
N GLU A 39 -13.44 -9.44 2.06
CA GLU A 39 -13.62 -10.89 2.27
C GLU A 39 -13.80 -11.62 0.94
N ARG A 40 -14.61 -11.04 0.04
CA ARG A 40 -14.89 -11.54 -1.30
C ARG A 40 -13.62 -11.59 -2.15
N LEU A 41 -12.78 -10.56 -2.09
CA LEU A 41 -11.52 -10.49 -2.84
C LEU A 41 -10.40 -11.35 -2.24
N ALA A 42 -10.36 -11.49 -0.91
CA ALA A 42 -9.44 -12.39 -0.24
C ALA A 42 -9.73 -13.85 -0.61
N GLY A 43 -11.00 -14.25 -0.53
CA GLY A 43 -11.46 -15.61 -0.85
C GLY A 43 -10.79 -16.70 0.01
N ASP A 44 -10.99 -17.96 -0.38
CA ASP A 44 -10.37 -19.11 0.30
C ASP A 44 -8.85 -19.07 0.24
N HIS A 45 -8.30 -18.54 -0.86
CA HIS A 45 -6.86 -18.44 -1.05
C HIS A 45 -6.21 -17.46 -0.06
N GLY A 46 -6.82 -16.29 0.16
CA GLY A 46 -6.37 -15.34 1.19
C GLY A 46 -6.40 -15.93 2.60
N ARG A 47 -7.47 -16.68 2.94
CA ARG A 47 -7.57 -17.41 4.20
C ARG A 47 -6.45 -18.43 4.36
N ALA A 48 -6.23 -19.26 3.34
CA ALA A 48 -5.17 -20.26 3.32
C ALA A 48 -3.78 -19.62 3.50
N ILE A 49 -3.49 -18.49 2.85
CA ILE A 49 -2.22 -17.78 3.04
C ILE A 49 -2.04 -17.39 4.51
N VAL A 50 -3.02 -16.73 5.14
CA VAL A 50 -2.93 -16.27 6.53
C VAL A 50 -2.79 -17.42 7.54
N ASP A 51 -3.42 -18.55 7.27
CA ASP A 51 -3.30 -19.75 8.11
C ASP A 51 -1.89 -20.35 8.10
N HIS A 52 -1.11 -20.10 7.03
CA HIS A 52 0.28 -20.54 6.91
C HIS A 52 1.29 -19.45 7.34
N VAL A 53 0.87 -18.20 7.54
CA VAL A 53 1.72 -17.13 8.10
C VAL A 53 2.10 -17.47 9.55
N PRO A 54 3.36 -17.27 9.97
CA PRO A 54 3.78 -17.45 11.35
C PRO A 54 2.88 -16.68 12.32
N ARG A 55 2.48 -17.30 13.44
CA ARG A 55 1.57 -16.68 14.43
C ARG A 55 1.99 -15.28 14.87
N THR A 56 3.29 -15.01 14.96
CA THR A 56 3.83 -13.69 15.35
C THR A 56 3.54 -12.57 14.33
N THR A 57 3.26 -12.93 13.08
CA THR A 57 3.01 -12.03 11.94
C THR A 57 1.51 -12.07 11.53
N ARG A 58 0.70 -12.92 12.16
CA ARG A 58 -0.71 -13.13 11.76
C ARG A 58 -1.68 -12.04 12.22
N ASN A 59 -1.27 -11.12 13.10
CA ASN A 59 -2.18 -10.10 13.63
C ASN A 59 -2.45 -8.94 12.66
N GLY A 60 -1.61 -8.73 11.64
CA GLY A 60 -1.80 -7.74 10.59
C GLY A 60 -1.95 -6.28 11.06
N TRP A 61 -1.53 -5.93 12.28
CA TRP A 61 -1.79 -4.60 12.85
C TRP A 61 -1.23 -3.46 12.00
N TRP A 62 -0.12 -3.70 11.29
CA TRP A 62 0.51 -2.70 10.43
C TRP A 62 -0.28 -2.49 9.14
N LEU A 63 -0.90 -3.54 8.59
CA LEU A 63 -1.76 -3.45 7.41
C LEU A 63 -3.01 -2.62 7.74
N VAL A 64 -3.63 -2.91 8.89
CA VAL A 64 -4.78 -2.14 9.38
C VAL A 64 -4.41 -0.67 9.62
N ALA A 65 -3.28 -0.41 10.31
CA ALA A 65 -2.82 0.95 10.54
C ALA A 65 -2.51 1.68 9.22
N ARG A 66 -1.82 1.01 8.29
CA ARG A 66 -1.49 1.54 6.97
C ARG A 66 -2.74 1.91 6.17
N THR A 67 -3.74 1.02 6.12
CA THR A 67 -5.01 1.29 5.45
C THR A 67 -5.67 2.55 6.01
N LYS A 68 -5.75 2.68 7.35
CA LYS A 68 -6.38 3.85 7.98
C LYS A 68 -5.60 5.15 7.72
N ILE A 69 -4.27 5.13 7.79
CA ILE A 69 -3.44 6.31 7.50
C ILE A 69 -3.64 6.77 6.06
N ILE A 70 -3.63 5.85 5.10
CA ILE A 70 -3.81 6.17 3.68
C ILE A 70 -5.24 6.66 3.40
N ASP A 71 -6.26 6.03 4.00
CA ASP A 71 -7.65 6.49 3.88
C ASP A 71 -7.81 7.94 4.37
N ASP A 72 -7.21 8.27 5.51
CA ASP A 72 -7.25 9.62 6.08
C ASP A 72 -6.51 10.62 5.19
N ALA A 73 -5.35 10.25 4.64
CA ALA A 73 -4.59 11.10 3.72
C ALA A 73 -5.34 11.36 2.40
N ILE A 74 -6.05 10.36 1.87
CA ILE A 74 -6.89 10.51 0.68
C ILE A 74 -8.05 11.46 0.96
N ALA A 75 -8.75 11.28 2.08
CA ALA A 75 -9.86 12.16 2.46
C ALA A 75 -9.40 13.63 2.60
N GLU A 76 -8.23 13.85 3.21
CA GLU A 76 -7.62 15.17 3.36
C GLU A 76 -7.21 15.77 2.00
N ALA A 77 -6.58 14.99 1.12
CA ALA A 77 -6.22 15.45 -0.22
C ALA A 77 -7.46 15.87 -1.04
N ILE A 78 -8.54 15.09 -0.97
CA ILE A 78 -9.83 15.41 -1.60
C ILE A 78 -10.41 16.70 -1.02
N ALA A 79 -10.38 16.88 0.31
CA ALA A 79 -10.82 18.12 0.95
C ALA A 79 -10.01 19.34 0.49
N GLN A 80 -8.75 19.14 0.08
CA GLN A 80 -7.86 20.17 -0.48
C GLN A 80 -8.00 20.35 -2.01
N GLY A 81 -9.03 19.74 -2.61
CA GLY A 81 -9.37 19.86 -4.02
C GLY A 81 -8.63 18.90 -4.94
N CYS A 82 -8.20 17.73 -4.44
CA CYS A 82 -7.73 16.64 -5.29
C CYS A 82 -8.86 16.19 -6.23
N ASP A 83 -8.58 16.18 -7.54
CA ASP A 83 -9.53 15.80 -8.59
C ASP A 83 -9.18 14.47 -9.29
N ARG A 84 -7.97 13.95 -9.02
CA ARG A 84 -7.43 12.73 -9.62
C ARG A 84 -6.70 11.87 -8.59
N VAL A 85 -7.04 10.59 -8.50
CA VAL A 85 -6.26 9.61 -7.73
C VAL A 85 -5.69 8.56 -8.67
N LEU A 86 -4.37 8.39 -8.66
CA LEU A 86 -3.68 7.29 -9.34
C LEU A 86 -3.27 6.25 -8.31
N ASN A 87 -3.86 5.07 -8.35
CA ASN A 87 -3.54 3.96 -7.47
C ASN A 87 -2.62 2.98 -8.20
N LEU A 88 -1.31 3.08 -7.97
CA LEU A 88 -0.29 2.30 -8.66
C LEU A 88 -0.03 0.99 -7.93
N ALA A 89 -0.05 -0.12 -8.67
CA ALA A 89 -0.16 -1.47 -8.12
C ALA A 89 -1.38 -1.60 -7.20
N ALA A 90 -2.55 -1.17 -7.71
CA ALA A 90 -3.80 -1.07 -6.96
C ALA A 90 -4.23 -2.38 -6.29
N GLY A 91 -3.80 -3.52 -6.82
CA GLY A 91 -4.11 -4.85 -6.33
C GLY A 91 -5.60 -5.02 -6.04
N LEU A 92 -5.89 -5.58 -4.87
CA LEU A 92 -7.24 -5.81 -4.39
C LEU A 92 -7.78 -4.64 -3.55
N ASP A 93 -7.30 -3.42 -3.74
CA ASP A 93 -7.85 -2.23 -3.08
C ASP A 93 -9.30 -1.95 -3.52
N THR A 94 -10.15 -1.52 -2.61
CA THR A 94 -11.59 -1.28 -2.83
C THR A 94 -11.99 0.15 -2.49
N ARG A 95 -11.02 1.05 -2.23
CA ARG A 95 -11.28 2.47 -1.91
C ARG A 95 -12.29 3.15 -2.84
N PRO A 96 -12.26 2.96 -4.18
CA PRO A 96 -13.28 3.51 -5.08
C PRO A 96 -14.73 3.11 -4.75
N TYR A 97 -14.92 1.98 -4.07
CA TYR A 97 -16.21 1.42 -3.73
C TYR A 97 -16.65 1.72 -2.29
N ARG A 98 -15.70 1.95 -1.38
CA ARG A 98 -15.99 2.07 0.07
C ARG A 98 -15.78 3.46 0.67
N LEU A 99 -14.91 4.30 0.10
CA LEU A 99 -14.66 5.64 0.62
C LEU A 99 -15.79 6.60 0.22
N ASN A 100 -16.05 7.61 1.04
CA ASN A 100 -16.99 8.68 0.66
C ASN A 100 -16.30 9.63 -0.33
N LEU A 101 -16.43 9.35 -1.62
CA LEU A 101 -15.76 10.07 -2.71
C LEU A 101 -16.75 10.96 -3.48
N PRO A 102 -16.31 12.14 -3.96
CA PRO A 102 -17.08 12.91 -4.93
C PRO A 102 -17.36 12.08 -6.20
N PRO A 103 -18.58 12.08 -6.75
CA PRO A 103 -18.92 11.30 -7.94
C PRO A 103 -18.12 11.69 -9.19
N ASP A 104 -17.63 12.93 -9.25
CA ASP A 104 -16.83 13.50 -10.33
C ASP A 104 -15.32 13.27 -10.17
N LEU A 105 -14.87 12.82 -8.98
CA LEU A 105 -13.48 12.42 -8.76
C LEU A 105 -13.10 11.32 -9.76
N THR A 106 -11.95 11.48 -10.42
CA THR A 106 -11.42 10.44 -11.29
C THR A 106 -10.43 9.59 -10.53
N TRP A 107 -10.69 8.29 -10.48
CA TRP A 107 -9.82 7.29 -9.86
C TRP A 107 -9.30 6.34 -10.93
N VAL A 108 -7.98 6.25 -11.05
CA VAL A 108 -7.30 5.38 -12.01
C VAL A 108 -6.56 4.29 -11.23
N GLU A 109 -6.93 3.03 -11.46
CA GLU A 109 -6.17 1.88 -10.95
C GLU A 109 -5.21 1.38 -12.01
N ALA A 110 -3.93 1.24 -11.65
CA ALA A 110 -2.88 0.72 -12.51
C ALA A 110 -2.30 -0.56 -11.91
N ASP A 111 -2.31 -1.65 -12.66
CA ASP A 111 -1.74 -2.94 -12.23
C ASP A 111 -1.50 -3.87 -13.42
N LEU A 112 -0.97 -5.07 -13.15
CA LEU A 112 -0.79 -6.11 -14.15
C LEU A 112 -2.13 -6.62 -14.69
N PRO A 113 -2.20 -6.98 -15.99
CA PRO A 113 -3.45 -7.36 -16.66
C PRO A 113 -4.25 -8.46 -15.92
N ALA A 114 -3.56 -9.50 -15.44
CA ALA A 114 -4.21 -10.64 -14.79
C ALA A 114 -4.94 -10.24 -13.49
N LEU A 115 -4.34 -9.36 -12.69
CA LEU A 115 -4.90 -8.95 -11.41
C LEU A 115 -6.09 -8.00 -11.61
N LEU A 116 -6.01 -7.10 -12.58
CA LEU A 116 -7.13 -6.23 -12.96
C LEU A 116 -8.31 -7.01 -13.54
N ALA A 117 -8.03 -8.01 -14.39
CA ALA A 117 -9.06 -8.86 -14.97
C ALA A 117 -9.83 -9.63 -13.87
N GLU A 118 -9.09 -10.25 -12.95
CA GLU A 118 -9.69 -10.95 -11.81
C GLU A 118 -10.54 -10.01 -10.96
N LYS A 119 -9.99 -8.87 -10.52
CA LYS A 119 -10.72 -7.91 -9.70
C LYS A 119 -11.97 -7.39 -10.41
N THR A 120 -11.88 -7.10 -11.71
CA THR A 120 -13.02 -6.63 -12.51
C THR A 120 -14.11 -7.68 -12.58
N GLN A 121 -13.75 -8.96 -12.77
CA GLN A 121 -14.70 -10.05 -12.75
C GLN A 121 -15.34 -10.23 -11.36
N VAL A 122 -14.53 -10.19 -10.30
CA VAL A 122 -15.01 -10.37 -8.93
C VAL A 122 -15.90 -9.21 -8.50
N LEU A 123 -15.73 -8.00 -9.01
CA LEU A 123 -16.51 -6.81 -8.63
C LEU A 123 -17.49 -6.35 -9.72
N ALA A 124 -17.87 -7.24 -10.64
CA ALA A 124 -18.69 -6.88 -11.81
C ALA A 124 -20.10 -6.35 -11.44
N ASP A 125 -20.61 -6.74 -10.28
CA ASP A 125 -21.90 -6.34 -9.70
C ASP A 125 -21.80 -5.13 -8.75
N GLU A 126 -20.60 -4.61 -8.52
CA GLU A 126 -20.37 -3.47 -7.63
C GLU A 126 -20.26 -2.16 -8.43
N VAL A 127 -20.88 -1.10 -7.90
CA VAL A 127 -20.83 0.23 -8.51
C VAL A 127 -19.84 1.11 -7.74
N PRO A 128 -18.76 1.60 -8.38
CA PRO A 128 -17.86 2.57 -7.77
C PRO A 128 -18.59 3.88 -7.41
N ARG A 129 -18.11 4.58 -6.38
CA ARG A 129 -18.68 5.86 -5.92
C ARG A 129 -18.19 7.07 -6.71
N CYS A 130 -17.20 6.88 -7.57
CA CYS A 130 -16.52 7.90 -8.37
C CYS A 130 -16.26 7.37 -9.79
N ARG A 131 -15.66 8.19 -10.66
CA ARG A 131 -15.29 7.77 -12.03
C ARG A 131 -14.07 6.87 -11.96
N LEU A 132 -14.29 5.56 -11.97
CA LEU A 132 -13.23 4.56 -11.90
C LEU A 132 -12.80 4.06 -13.29
N THR A 133 -11.51 4.15 -13.58
CA THR A 133 -10.89 3.47 -14.72
C THR A 133 -9.79 2.51 -14.24
N ARG A 134 -9.54 1.47 -15.03
CA ARG A 134 -8.48 0.49 -14.78
C ARG A 134 -7.59 0.39 -16.01
N THR A 135 -6.29 0.56 -15.82
CA THR A 135 -5.31 0.51 -16.90
C THR A 135 -4.27 -0.54 -16.61
N ALA A 136 -4.14 -1.51 -17.53
CA ALA A 136 -3.09 -2.50 -17.43
C ALA A 136 -1.75 -1.86 -17.81
N VAL A 137 -0.79 -1.88 -16.88
CA VAL A 137 0.54 -1.30 -17.11
C VAL A 137 1.58 -2.03 -16.27
N ASP A 138 2.72 -2.34 -16.88
CA ASP A 138 3.92 -2.73 -16.14
C ASP A 138 4.68 -1.46 -15.76
N LEU A 139 4.68 -1.14 -14.46
CA LEU A 139 5.33 0.07 -13.94
C LEU A 139 6.87 -0.02 -13.95
N ALA A 140 7.44 -1.22 -14.15
CA ALA A 140 8.87 -1.42 -14.31
C ALA A 140 9.37 -1.04 -15.72
N ASP A 141 8.50 -1.11 -16.73
CA ASP A 141 8.79 -0.59 -18.06
C ASP A 141 8.65 0.95 -18.06
N GLY A 142 9.78 1.64 -18.17
CA GLY A 142 9.81 3.11 -18.12
C GLY A 142 8.99 3.77 -19.23
N ALA A 143 9.00 3.22 -20.45
CA ALA A 143 8.24 3.80 -21.56
C ALA A 143 6.74 3.59 -21.38
N ALA A 144 6.33 2.39 -20.96
CA ALA A 144 4.94 2.09 -20.65
C ALA A 144 4.42 2.93 -19.48
N ARG A 145 5.22 3.05 -18.41
CA ARG A 145 4.91 3.89 -17.25
C ARG A 145 4.72 5.35 -17.64
N ASP A 146 5.64 5.93 -18.41
CA ASP A 146 5.57 7.35 -18.76
C ASP A 146 4.39 7.65 -19.69
N ALA A 147 4.11 6.75 -20.65
CA ALA A 147 2.92 6.84 -21.49
C ALA A 147 1.62 6.76 -20.66
N PHE A 148 1.54 5.80 -19.74
CA PHE A 148 0.41 5.68 -18.81
C PHE A 148 0.23 6.95 -17.97
N LEU A 149 1.31 7.49 -17.38
CA LEU A 149 1.22 8.68 -16.54
C LEU A 149 0.77 9.91 -17.35
N ASN A 150 1.22 10.06 -18.60
CA ASN A 150 0.75 11.14 -19.48
C ASN A 150 -0.77 11.06 -19.69
N GLU A 151 -1.30 9.89 -20.02
CA GLU A 151 -2.74 9.68 -20.24
C GLU A 151 -3.54 9.81 -18.94
N ALA A 152 -3.08 9.16 -17.87
CA ALA A 152 -3.79 9.11 -16.59
C ALA A 152 -3.81 10.45 -15.84
N LEU A 153 -2.90 11.37 -16.15
CA LEU A 153 -2.85 12.72 -15.60
C LEU A 153 -3.42 13.78 -16.54
N ASP A 154 -3.82 13.41 -17.76
CA ASP A 154 -4.38 14.37 -18.71
C ASP A 154 -5.63 15.06 -18.11
N GLY A 155 -5.62 16.39 -18.18
CA GLY A 155 -6.62 17.28 -17.61
C GLY A 155 -6.73 17.28 -16.07
N ALA A 156 -5.83 16.63 -15.33
CA ALA A 156 -5.83 16.70 -13.86
C ALA A 156 -5.24 18.03 -13.38
N THR A 157 -5.86 18.64 -12.36
CA THR A 157 -5.32 19.86 -11.73
C THR A 157 -4.57 19.58 -10.44
N LYS A 158 -5.01 18.57 -9.67
CA LYS A 158 -4.36 18.13 -8.44
C LYS A 158 -4.51 16.62 -8.25
N ALA A 159 -3.49 15.90 -8.68
CA ALA A 159 -3.42 14.45 -8.53
C ALA A 159 -2.76 14.02 -7.22
N LEU A 160 -3.33 12.98 -6.62
CA LEU A 160 -2.72 12.17 -5.57
C LEU A 160 -2.30 10.82 -6.15
N VAL A 161 -1.03 10.47 -6.02
CA VAL A 161 -0.50 9.16 -6.42
C VAL A 161 -0.33 8.27 -5.20
N LEU A 162 -0.80 7.02 -5.26
CA LEU A 162 -0.66 6.02 -4.21
C LEU A 162 0.29 4.91 -4.68
N THR A 163 1.22 4.50 -3.81
CA THR A 163 2.09 3.33 -4.03
C THR A 163 2.09 2.42 -2.80
N GLU A 164 0.89 2.04 -2.33
CA GLU A 164 0.72 1.20 -1.12
C GLU A 164 1.24 -0.22 -1.35
N GLY A 165 2.16 -0.66 -0.50
CA GLY A 165 2.72 -2.01 -0.53
C GLY A 165 3.49 -2.30 -1.82
N LEU A 166 3.96 -1.28 -2.52
CA LEU A 166 4.66 -1.42 -3.80
C LEU A 166 6.18 -1.34 -3.63
N LEU A 167 6.66 -0.21 -3.10
CA LEU A 167 8.07 0.18 -3.20
C LEU A 167 9.03 -0.85 -2.61
N MET A 168 8.62 -1.54 -1.54
CA MET A 168 9.44 -2.56 -0.87
C MET A 168 9.84 -3.75 -1.76
N TYR A 169 9.12 -3.98 -2.86
CA TYR A 169 9.39 -5.05 -3.83
C TYR A 169 10.21 -4.60 -5.04
N LEU A 170 10.46 -3.31 -5.17
CA LEU A 170 11.21 -2.72 -6.28
C LEU A 170 12.70 -2.65 -5.96
N ASP A 171 13.54 -2.59 -6.99
CA ASP A 171 14.95 -2.25 -6.81
C ASP A 171 15.12 -0.73 -6.62
N ASP A 172 16.23 -0.31 -6.01
CA ASP A 172 16.48 1.12 -5.70
C ASP A 172 16.42 2.02 -6.94
N SER A 173 16.96 1.53 -8.06
CA SER A 173 16.89 2.22 -9.37
C SER A 173 15.46 2.44 -9.84
N ASP A 174 14.57 1.47 -9.61
CA ASP A 174 13.18 1.52 -10.06
C ASP A 174 12.38 2.49 -9.21
N VAL A 175 12.63 2.53 -7.89
CA VAL A 175 12.03 3.52 -6.99
C VAL A 175 12.47 4.93 -7.37
N SER A 176 13.76 5.13 -7.66
CA SER A 176 14.29 6.42 -8.12
C SER A 176 13.68 6.84 -9.47
N ALA A 177 13.59 5.91 -10.43
CA ALA A 177 12.99 6.17 -11.74
C ALA A 177 11.49 6.47 -11.64
N LEU A 178 10.74 5.73 -10.81
CA LEU A 178 9.33 6.01 -10.53
C LEU A 178 9.19 7.39 -9.88
N SER A 179 9.98 7.69 -8.86
CA SER A 179 9.98 8.99 -8.19
C SER A 179 10.18 10.14 -9.19
N ALA A 180 11.17 10.03 -10.08
CA ALA A 180 11.40 11.02 -11.13
C ALA A 180 10.21 11.14 -12.08
N ALA A 181 9.61 10.03 -12.49
CA ALA A 181 8.44 10.01 -13.36
C ALA A 181 7.19 10.63 -12.69
N LEU A 182 7.10 10.63 -11.36
CA LEU A 182 6.01 11.26 -10.60
C LEU A 182 6.23 12.76 -10.37
N GLN A 183 7.42 13.31 -10.62
CA GLN A 183 7.69 14.75 -10.48
C GLN A 183 7.08 15.56 -11.63
N ARG A 184 5.76 15.64 -11.64
CA ARG A 184 4.96 16.32 -12.68
C ARG A 184 4.14 17.45 -12.05
N PRO A 185 3.81 18.52 -12.81
CA PRO A 185 3.02 19.63 -12.29
C PRO A 185 1.64 19.22 -11.74
N GLU A 186 1.01 18.21 -12.34
CA GLU A 186 -0.31 17.71 -11.96
C GLU A 186 -0.26 16.92 -10.65
N VAL A 187 0.87 16.25 -10.35
CA VAL A 187 1.01 15.41 -9.16
C VAL A 187 1.30 16.31 -7.96
N ARG A 188 0.26 16.60 -7.18
CA ARG A 188 0.42 17.41 -5.97
C ARG A 188 0.92 16.61 -4.78
N TRP A 189 0.52 15.33 -4.71
CA TRP A 189 0.85 14.48 -3.59
C TRP A 189 1.28 13.08 -4.02
N TRP A 190 2.22 12.51 -3.28
CA TRP A 190 2.59 11.11 -3.38
C TRP A 190 2.50 10.44 -2.01
N MET A 191 1.59 9.49 -1.87
CA MET A 191 1.38 8.69 -0.67
C MET A 191 2.03 7.32 -0.83
N LEU A 192 2.93 6.98 0.09
CA LEU A 192 3.69 5.73 0.07
C LEU A 192 3.86 5.14 1.47
N ASP A 193 4.14 3.84 1.54
CA ASP A 193 4.71 3.20 2.72
C ASP A 193 6.10 2.65 2.44
N PHE A 194 6.96 2.69 3.46
CA PHE A 194 8.33 2.24 3.36
C PHE A 194 8.81 1.56 4.64
N ALA A 195 9.79 0.68 4.48
CA ALA A 195 10.38 -0.10 5.56
C ALA A 195 11.82 0.35 5.83
N GLY A 196 12.24 0.27 7.09
CA GLY A 196 13.65 0.39 7.46
C GLY A 196 14.43 -0.93 7.25
N PRO A 197 15.77 -0.88 7.18
CA PRO A 197 16.61 -2.06 6.91
C PRO A 197 16.41 -3.21 7.90
N GLY A 198 16.16 -2.87 9.17
CA GLY A 198 15.86 -3.85 10.21
C GLY A 198 14.59 -4.66 9.93
N LEU A 199 13.55 -4.02 9.36
CA LEU A 199 12.31 -4.70 9.00
C LEU A 199 12.51 -5.59 7.77
N LYS A 200 13.19 -5.09 6.72
CA LYS A 200 13.55 -5.89 5.53
C LYS A 200 14.28 -7.17 5.94
N LYS A 201 15.32 -7.06 6.76
CA LYS A 201 16.08 -8.23 7.26
C LYS A 201 15.19 -9.20 8.04
N MET A 202 14.29 -8.69 8.89
CA MET A 202 13.38 -9.52 9.67
C MET A 202 12.37 -10.25 8.78
N MET A 203 11.74 -9.55 7.82
CA MET A 203 10.74 -10.12 6.90
C MET A 203 11.36 -11.18 6.01
N ASN A 204 12.48 -10.89 5.34
CA ASN A 204 13.15 -11.86 4.47
C ASN A 204 13.62 -13.10 5.25
N LYS A 205 13.98 -12.97 6.53
CA LYS A 205 14.33 -14.12 7.39
C LYS A 205 13.10 -14.93 7.82
N LYS A 206 12.08 -14.26 8.38
CA LYS A 206 10.91 -14.94 8.98
C LYS A 206 9.95 -15.52 7.95
N MET A 207 9.89 -14.90 6.77
CA MET A 207 8.98 -15.24 5.71
C MET A 207 9.71 -15.87 4.52
N ALA A 208 10.95 -16.38 4.68
CA ALA A 208 11.80 -16.83 3.59
C ALA A 208 11.11 -17.81 2.61
N GLY A 209 10.30 -18.76 3.11
CA GLY A 209 9.55 -19.70 2.27
C GLY A 209 8.29 -19.10 1.63
N MET A 210 7.73 -18.05 2.23
CA MET A 210 6.49 -17.40 1.80
C MET A 210 6.74 -16.18 0.92
N LEU A 211 7.87 -15.49 1.06
CA LEU A 211 8.31 -14.38 0.21
C LEU A 211 9.35 -14.82 -0.83
N ALA A 212 9.52 -16.13 -1.07
CA ALA A 212 10.50 -16.65 -2.01
C ALA A 212 10.36 -16.03 -3.42
N ASN A 213 9.12 -15.75 -3.83
CA ASN A 213 8.80 -15.14 -5.13
C ASN A 213 8.61 -13.61 -5.09
N ALA A 214 8.64 -13.00 -3.90
CA ALA A 214 8.46 -11.55 -3.70
C ALA A 214 9.30 -11.05 -2.51
N PRO A 215 10.64 -11.13 -2.57
CA PRO A 215 11.49 -10.69 -1.48
C PRO A 215 11.41 -9.17 -1.30
N PHE A 216 11.59 -8.69 -0.07
CA PHE A 216 11.75 -7.24 0.16
C PHE A 216 13.13 -6.82 -0.37
N LYS A 217 13.12 -5.98 -1.40
CA LYS A 217 14.30 -5.47 -2.09
C LYS A 217 14.67 -4.07 -1.62
N PHE A 218 13.68 -3.18 -1.49
CA PHE A 218 13.89 -1.79 -1.10
C PHE A 218 13.61 -1.54 0.39
N ALA A 219 14.58 -0.94 1.07
CA ALA A 219 14.45 -0.42 2.42
C ALA A 219 15.63 0.54 2.68
N PRO A 220 15.49 1.84 2.39
CA PRO A 220 16.62 2.76 2.40
C PRO A 220 17.17 2.95 3.83
N ASP A 221 18.49 2.94 3.97
CA ASP A 221 19.17 3.08 5.28
C ASP A 221 18.87 4.43 5.95
N ASN A 222 18.70 5.48 5.16
CA ASN A 222 18.33 6.83 5.58
C ASN A 222 16.80 7.07 5.55
N GLY A 223 15.97 6.02 5.44
CA GLY A 223 14.52 6.09 5.60
C GLY A 223 13.88 7.20 4.75
N LEU A 224 13.12 8.09 5.41
CA LEU A 224 12.41 9.20 4.77
C LEU A 224 13.33 10.16 4.02
N ALA A 225 14.57 10.35 4.51
CA ALA A 225 15.53 11.26 3.87
C ALA A 225 15.95 10.78 2.47
N TYR A 226 15.72 9.51 2.12
CA TYR A 226 15.88 9.01 0.76
C TYR A 226 15.00 9.81 -0.22
N PHE A 227 13.71 9.93 0.07
CA PHE A 227 12.76 10.65 -0.79
C PHE A 227 13.01 12.16 -0.76
N GLU A 228 13.45 12.70 0.38
CA GLU A 228 13.83 14.11 0.48
C GLU A 228 15.03 14.44 -0.41
N ASN A 229 16.02 13.55 -0.48
CA ASN A 229 17.16 13.69 -1.39
C ASN A 229 16.76 13.57 -2.88
N LEU A 230 15.64 12.93 -3.18
CA LEU A 230 15.06 12.89 -4.52
C LEU A 230 14.25 14.16 -4.87
N GLY A 231 14.20 15.14 -3.96
CA GLY A 231 13.54 16.43 -4.18
C GLY A 231 12.12 16.53 -3.62
N TRP A 232 11.66 15.53 -2.87
CA TRP A 232 10.36 15.59 -2.20
C TRP A 232 10.44 16.31 -0.86
N ARG A 233 9.33 16.92 -0.46
CA ARG A 233 9.09 17.51 0.86
C ARG A 233 8.05 16.70 1.59
N THR A 234 8.31 16.43 2.86
CA THR A 234 7.38 15.66 3.71
C THR A 234 6.22 16.54 4.17
N VAL A 235 4.99 16.17 3.82
CA VAL A 235 3.76 16.77 4.36
C VAL A 235 3.39 16.09 5.68
N GLN A 236 3.38 14.76 5.67
CA GLN A 236 3.07 13.94 6.83
C GLN A 236 3.90 12.67 6.81
N VAL A 237 4.32 12.20 7.99
CA VAL A 237 4.87 10.86 8.16
C VAL A 237 4.36 10.27 9.47
N GLU A 238 3.89 9.03 9.44
CA GLU A 238 3.50 8.32 10.66
C GLU A 238 4.06 6.90 10.66
N ALA A 239 4.80 6.57 11.72
CA ALA A 239 5.27 5.21 11.93
C ALA A 239 4.09 4.28 12.17
N LEU A 240 4.02 3.16 11.43
CA LEU A 240 2.88 2.24 11.50
C LEU A 240 2.66 1.69 12.91
N TYR A 241 3.75 1.50 13.65
CA TYR A 241 3.70 1.05 15.03
C TYR A 241 2.99 2.07 15.94
N SER A 242 3.36 3.35 15.82
CA SER A 242 2.73 4.45 16.56
C SER A 242 1.26 4.59 16.22
N ALA A 243 0.93 4.53 14.93
CA ALA A 243 -0.45 4.56 14.45
C ALA A 243 -1.27 3.39 15.01
N ALA A 244 -0.76 2.17 14.92
CA ALA A 244 -1.43 1.00 15.47
C ALA A 244 -1.64 1.09 16.99
N ARG A 245 -0.74 1.74 17.73
CA ARG A 245 -0.95 2.03 19.16
C ARG A 245 -2.12 2.99 19.35
N ARG A 246 -2.09 4.14 18.65
CA ARG A 246 -3.10 5.19 18.70
C ARG A 246 -4.49 4.64 18.35
N LEU A 247 -4.55 3.77 17.34
CA LEU A 247 -5.76 3.08 16.85
C LEU A 247 -6.15 1.85 17.69
N ARG A 248 -5.42 1.54 18.78
CA ARG A 248 -5.65 0.37 19.66
C ARG A 248 -5.62 -0.98 18.94
N ARG A 249 -4.83 -1.11 17.87
CA ARG A 249 -4.63 -2.34 17.08
C ARG A 249 -3.32 -3.07 17.38
N LEU A 250 -2.43 -2.47 18.17
CA LEU A 250 -1.25 -3.20 18.66
C LEU A 250 -1.64 -4.34 19.62
N PRO A 251 -1.07 -5.54 19.44
CA PRO A 251 -1.17 -6.64 20.40
C PRO A 251 -0.73 -6.20 21.79
N LEU A 252 -1.39 -6.72 22.84
CA LEU A 252 -1.15 -6.33 24.23
C LEU A 252 0.33 -6.43 24.64
N VAL A 253 0.97 -7.55 24.28
CA VAL A 253 2.40 -7.82 24.49
C VAL A 253 3.33 -6.77 23.86
N MET A 254 2.90 -6.14 22.77
CA MET A 254 3.71 -5.13 22.09
C MET A 254 3.54 -3.76 22.73
N ARG A 255 2.38 -3.41 23.31
CA ARG A 255 2.05 -2.04 23.77
C ARG A 255 3.11 -1.35 24.64
N PRO A 256 3.80 -2.01 25.60
CA PRO A 256 4.83 -1.36 26.41
C PRO A 256 5.99 -0.77 25.59
N LEU A 257 6.39 -1.44 24.50
CA LEU A 257 7.44 -0.94 23.61
C LEU A 257 7.05 0.35 22.89
N GLY A 258 5.76 0.67 22.81
CA GLY A 258 5.31 1.94 22.26
C GLY A 258 5.67 3.15 23.11
N TRP A 259 5.89 2.98 24.41
CA TRP A 259 6.31 4.09 25.29
C TRP A 259 7.77 4.48 25.09
N LEU A 260 8.55 3.67 24.38
CA LEU A 260 9.91 4.03 24.01
C LEU A 260 9.91 5.11 22.90
N PRO A 261 10.93 5.99 22.88
CA PRO A 261 11.15 6.90 21.77
C PRO A 261 11.19 6.12 20.45
N GLN A 262 10.40 6.59 19.49
CA GLN A 262 10.37 6.00 18.18
C GLN A 262 11.65 6.37 17.42
N PRO A 263 12.16 5.49 16.53
CA PRO A 263 13.26 5.84 15.65
C PRO A 263 12.92 7.09 14.84
N ASP A 264 13.94 7.93 14.60
CA ASP A 264 13.84 9.02 13.65
C ASP A 264 13.48 8.45 12.26
N PRO A 265 12.37 8.88 11.63
CA PRO A 265 12.00 8.44 10.28
C PRO A 265 13.10 8.63 9.23
N ARG A 266 14.02 9.60 9.44
CA ARG A 266 15.17 9.86 8.55
C ARG A 266 16.38 8.99 8.87
N ARG A 267 16.37 8.26 9.98
CA ARG A 267 17.44 7.35 10.43
C ARG A 267 16.87 6.19 11.25
N PRO A 268 16.06 5.31 10.64
CA PRO A 268 15.36 4.24 11.39
C PRO A 268 16.32 3.18 11.97
N GLY A 269 17.54 3.11 11.44
CA GLY A 269 18.60 2.23 11.93
C GLY A 269 18.27 0.76 11.78
N ARG A 270 18.78 -0.06 12.71
CA ARG A 270 18.68 -1.54 12.65
C ARG A 270 17.40 -2.12 13.26
N ARG A 271 16.53 -1.29 13.85
CA ARG A 271 15.27 -1.75 14.45
C ARG A 271 14.25 -2.05 13.36
N ALA A 272 13.34 -3.00 13.63
CA ALA A 272 12.21 -3.23 12.74
C ALA A 272 11.27 -2.03 12.80
N TRP A 273 11.18 -1.30 11.70
CA TRP A 273 10.46 -0.04 11.62
C TRP A 273 9.89 0.13 10.21
N SER A 274 8.72 0.76 10.12
CA SER A 274 8.04 1.14 8.87
C SER A 274 7.14 2.33 9.13
N ALA A 275 6.86 3.09 8.08
CA ALA A 275 6.00 4.25 8.12
C ALA A 275 5.21 4.39 6.82
N ALA A 276 4.13 5.16 6.89
CA ALA A 276 3.48 5.73 5.74
C ALA A 276 3.76 7.24 5.70
N ALA A 277 3.98 7.79 4.51
CA ALA A 277 4.32 9.19 4.31
C ALA A 277 3.53 9.78 3.13
N LEU A 278 3.08 11.01 3.33
CA LEU A 278 2.51 11.87 2.30
C LEU A 278 3.57 12.91 1.93
N LEU A 279 3.95 12.92 0.66
CA LEU A 279 4.98 13.79 0.10
C LEU A 279 4.38 14.78 -0.90
N THR A 280 5.05 15.91 -1.11
CA THR A 280 4.81 16.92 -2.16
C THR A 280 6.16 17.36 -2.72
N HIS A 281 6.22 17.98 -3.90
CA HIS A 281 7.38 18.77 -4.34
C HIS A 281 7.05 20.26 -4.37
#